data_AF-A0A7C5LBA5-F1
#
_entry.id   AF-A0A7C5LBA5-F1
#
_cell.length_a   1.000
_cell.length_b   1.000
_cell.length_c   1.000
_cell.angle_alpha   90.00
_cell.angle_beta   90.00
_cell.angle_gamma   90.00
#
_symmetry.space_group_name_H-M   'P 1'
#
loop_
_entity.id
_entity.type
_entity.pdbx_description
1 polymer ?
#
loop_
_entity_poly.entity_id
_entity_poly.type
_entity_poly.pdbx_seq_one_letter_code
_entity_poly.pdbx_strand_id
1 'polypeptide(L)'
;MKKLTTIIVSVIAFSGLYFSSYAKEIPYTEDDRERLIRVEVKLEEGLKGSNQRIEGLEKRIEEGERSLNQRIEGLEKRIEGVERSLNQRIDGLQNLLYIVIGAIIAQIIGVVGFVLWDRRTALEPAIKKNKELEERQNRVEKIVKEIAIRNPEVAEICKNLGLL
;
A
#
# COMPACT_ATOMS: atom_id res chain seq x y z
N MET A 1 -57.90 -42.18 86.26
CA MET A 1 -57.32 -41.75 84.95
C MET A 1 -58.14 -40.68 84.25
N LYS A 2 -59.47 -40.83 84.11
CA LYS A 2 -60.34 -39.85 83.43
C LYS A 2 -60.25 -38.40 83.94
N LYS A 3 -60.12 -38.18 85.27
CA LYS A 3 -60.00 -36.82 85.85
C LYS A 3 -58.68 -36.12 85.50
N LEU A 4 -57.58 -36.88 85.38
CA LEU A 4 -56.26 -36.32 85.07
C LEU A 4 -56.18 -35.88 83.61
N THR A 5 -56.76 -36.66 82.69
CA THR A 5 -56.86 -36.30 81.28
C THR A 5 -57.70 -35.04 81.06
N THR A 6 -58.80 -34.84 81.81
CA THR A 6 -59.61 -33.62 81.70
C THR A 6 -58.86 -32.37 82.16
N ILE A 7 -58.05 -32.48 83.21
CA ILE A 7 -57.23 -31.36 83.72
C ILE A 7 -56.11 -31.03 82.73
N ILE A 8 -55.44 -32.03 82.16
CA ILE A 8 -54.39 -31.81 81.16
C ILE A 8 -54.98 -31.15 79.90
N VAL A 9 -56.15 -31.61 79.44
CA VAL A 9 -56.85 -30.99 78.31
C VAL A 9 -57.28 -29.55 78.62
N SER A 10 -57.74 -29.26 79.84
CA SER A 10 -58.09 -27.90 80.22
C SER A 10 -56.88 -26.98 80.31
N VAL A 11 -55.74 -27.49 80.80
CA VAL A 11 -54.48 -26.72 80.87
C VAL A 11 -53.93 -26.44 79.48
N ILE A 12 -53.99 -27.40 78.56
CA ILE A 12 -53.56 -27.21 77.16
C ILE A 12 -54.51 -26.25 76.42
N ALA A 13 -55.82 -26.33 76.68
CA ALA A 13 -56.79 -25.40 76.13
C ALA A 13 -56.57 -23.97 76.66
N PHE A 14 -56.23 -23.84 77.95
CA PHE A 14 -55.94 -22.56 78.57
C PHE A 14 -54.58 -22.00 78.11
N SER A 15 -53.56 -22.85 77.88
CA SER A 15 -52.29 -22.42 77.28
C SER A 15 -52.45 -21.99 75.82
N GLY A 16 -53.35 -22.63 75.07
CA GLY A 16 -53.68 -22.27 73.69
C GLY A 16 -54.35 -20.90 73.54
N LEU A 17 -55.01 -20.39 74.59
CA LEU A 17 -55.60 -19.05 74.59
C LEU A 17 -54.57 -17.92 74.70
N TYR A 18 -53.33 -18.21 75.14
CA TYR A 18 -52.26 -17.21 75.22
C TYR A 18 -51.52 -17.00 73.88
N PHE A 19 -51.89 -17.74 72.82
CA PHE A 19 -51.27 -17.64 71.49
C PHE A 19 -52.07 -16.80 70.48
N SER A 20 -52.85 -15.82 70.94
CA SER A 20 -53.35 -14.76 70.05
C SER A 20 -52.23 -13.78 69.75
N SER A 21 -51.34 -14.15 68.82
CA SER A 21 -50.32 -13.25 68.28
C SER A 21 -51.04 -12.14 67.48
N TYR A 22 -51.06 -10.92 68.03
CA TYR A 22 -51.61 -9.76 67.34
C TYR A 22 -50.67 -9.36 66.20
N ALA A 23 -50.99 -9.76 64.97
CA ALA A 23 -50.43 -9.11 63.78
C ALA A 23 -50.99 -7.68 63.72
N LYS A 24 -50.30 -6.76 64.39
CA LYS A 24 -50.67 -5.34 64.40
C LYS A 24 -50.36 -4.75 63.03
N GLU A 25 -51.40 -4.44 62.25
CA GLU A 25 -51.24 -3.62 61.06
C GLU A 25 -50.61 -2.28 61.48
N ILE A 26 -49.44 -1.98 60.92
CA ILE A 26 -48.75 -0.71 61.17
C ILE A 26 -49.38 0.30 60.21
N PRO A 27 -50.13 1.29 60.71
CA PRO A 27 -50.73 2.30 59.85
C PRO A 27 -49.64 3.24 59.32
N TYR A 28 -49.79 3.68 58.08
CA TYR A 28 -48.94 4.73 57.51
C TYR A 28 -49.12 6.04 58.29
N THR A 29 -48.06 6.50 58.93
CA THR A 29 -48.06 7.66 59.84
C THR A 29 -47.58 8.94 59.16
N GLU A 30 -47.73 10.09 59.82
CA GLU A 30 -47.15 11.36 59.36
C GLU A 30 -45.62 11.30 59.25
N ASP A 31 -44.94 10.55 60.13
CA ASP A 31 -43.49 10.32 60.05
C ASP A 31 -43.12 9.60 58.74
N ASP A 32 -43.92 8.63 58.30
CA ASP A 32 -43.71 7.95 57.03
C ASP A 32 -43.89 8.90 55.83
N ARG A 33 -44.82 9.88 55.91
CA ARG A 33 -44.97 10.96 54.92
C ARG A 33 -43.75 11.87 54.86
N GLU A 34 -43.26 12.32 56.01
CA GLU A 34 -42.07 13.16 56.09
C GLU A 34 -40.82 12.43 55.56
N ARG A 35 -40.68 11.15 55.86
CA ARG A 35 -39.61 10.29 55.32
C ARG A 35 -39.73 10.16 53.80
N LEU A 36 -40.93 10.00 53.26
CA LEU A 36 -41.17 9.92 51.83
C LEU A 36 -40.78 11.24 51.13
N ILE A 37 -41.22 12.39 51.66
CA ILE A 37 -40.86 13.71 51.14
C ILE A 37 -39.34 13.89 51.16
N ARG A 38 -38.66 13.51 52.24
CA ARG A 38 -37.19 13.59 52.33
C ARG A 38 -36.50 12.71 51.28
N VAL A 39 -37.02 11.52 51.02
CA VAL A 39 -36.49 10.61 49.99
C VAL A 39 -36.69 11.21 48.61
N GLU A 40 -37.86 11.77 48.33
CA GLU A 40 -38.18 12.46 47.07
C GLU A 40 -37.23 13.64 46.83
N VAL A 41 -37.02 14.51 47.84
CA VAL A 41 -36.07 15.63 47.75
C VAL A 41 -34.65 15.14 47.46
N LYS A 42 -34.15 14.13 48.20
CA LYS A 42 -32.82 13.56 47.95
C LYS A 42 -32.70 12.93 46.57
N LEU A 43 -33.77 12.32 46.07
CA LEU A 43 -33.81 11.72 44.74
C LEU A 43 -33.76 12.82 43.67
N GLU A 44 -34.54 13.89 43.81
CA GLU A 44 -34.50 15.04 42.89
C GLU A 44 -33.12 15.69 42.87
N GLU A 45 -32.50 15.90 44.04
CA GLU A 45 -31.13 16.43 44.13
C GLU A 45 -30.12 15.49 43.45
N GLY A 46 -30.25 14.18 43.67
CA GLY A 46 -29.42 13.17 43.02
C GLY A 46 -29.58 13.16 41.50
N LEU A 47 -30.81 13.28 41.00
CA LEU A 47 -31.12 13.36 39.58
C LEU A 47 -30.57 14.65 38.96
N LYS A 48 -30.72 15.80 39.63
CA LYS A 48 -30.13 17.08 39.19
C LYS A 48 -28.61 16.98 39.10
N GLY A 49 -27.95 16.41 40.12
CA GLY A 49 -26.51 16.18 40.10
C GLY A 49 -26.07 15.22 38.98
N SER A 50 -26.86 14.19 38.70
CA SER A 50 -26.60 13.28 37.59
C SER A 50 -26.73 13.98 36.23
N ASN A 51 -27.77 14.78 36.01
CA ASN A 51 -27.95 15.54 34.78
C ASN A 51 -26.80 16.50 34.54
N GLN A 52 -26.35 17.24 35.56
CA GLN A 52 -25.18 18.12 35.44
C GLN A 52 -23.91 17.36 35.04
N ARG A 53 -23.71 16.15 35.57
CA ARG A 53 -22.58 15.31 35.18
C ARG A 53 -22.69 14.82 33.74
N ILE A 54 -23.90 14.46 33.29
CA ILE A 54 -24.16 14.06 31.90
C ILE A 54 -23.88 15.23 30.96
N GLU A 55 -24.43 16.41 31.21
CA GLU A 55 -24.16 17.62 30.41
C GLU A 55 -22.65 17.95 30.36
N GLY A 56 -21.95 17.79 31.49
CA GLY A 56 -20.50 17.96 31.55
C GLY A 56 -19.72 16.93 30.72
N LEU A 57 -20.21 15.69 30.66
CA LEU A 57 -19.62 14.64 29.81
C LEU A 57 -19.90 14.90 28.33
N GLU A 58 -21.11 15.29 27.97
CA GLU A 58 -21.50 15.64 26.59
C GLU A 58 -20.59 16.73 26.03
N LYS A 59 -20.37 17.82 26.78
CA LYS A 59 -19.44 18.88 26.37
C LYS A 59 -18.02 18.37 26.14
N ARG A 60 -17.50 17.52 27.03
CA ARG A 60 -16.15 16.94 26.89
C ARG A 60 -16.05 16.01 25.69
N ILE A 61 -17.12 15.29 25.36
CA ILE A 61 -17.19 14.45 24.17
C ILE A 61 -17.18 15.33 22.92
N GLU A 62 -18.03 16.37 22.86
CA GLU A 62 -18.05 17.31 21.73
C GLU A 62 -16.69 18.00 21.51
N GLU A 63 -16.03 18.45 22.58
CA GLU A 63 -14.68 19.02 22.52
C GLU A 63 -13.65 17.99 22.02
N GLY A 64 -13.75 16.75 22.50
CA GLY A 64 -12.92 15.63 22.05
C GLY A 64 -13.10 15.34 20.56
N GLU A 65 -14.34 15.27 20.08
CA GLU A 65 -14.67 15.07 18.67
C GLU A 65 -14.13 16.20 17.79
N ARG A 66 -14.31 17.46 18.21
CA ARG A 66 -13.76 18.63 17.50
C ARG A 66 -12.24 18.57 17.42
N SER A 67 -11.57 18.22 18.51
CA SER A 67 -10.11 18.08 18.54
C SER A 67 -9.63 16.95 17.61
N LEU A 68 -10.34 15.82 17.59
CA LEU A 68 -10.03 14.71 16.69
C LEU A 68 -10.23 15.11 15.23
N ASN A 69 -11.33 15.78 14.89
CA ASN A 69 -11.59 16.25 13.53
C ASN A 69 -10.49 17.20 13.05
N GLN A 70 -10.07 18.17 13.88
CA GLN A 70 -8.96 19.06 13.54
C GLN A 70 -7.64 18.30 13.32
N ARG A 71 -7.37 17.27 14.12
CA ARG A 71 -6.18 16.42 13.94
C ARG A 71 -6.26 15.61 12.65
N ILE A 72 -7.44 15.08 12.31
CA ILE A 72 -7.67 14.34 11.06
C ILE A 72 -7.43 15.27 9.86
N GLU A 73 -8.06 16.44 9.82
CA GLU A 73 -7.83 17.44 8.76
C GLU A 73 -6.35 17.85 8.65
N GLY A 74 -5.68 17.99 9.79
CA GLY A 74 -4.24 18.29 9.83
C GLY A 74 -3.39 17.14 9.25
N LEU A 75 -3.78 15.89 9.50
CA LEU A 75 -3.12 14.71 8.92
C LEU A 75 -3.38 14.60 7.42
N GLU A 76 -4.62 14.82 6.95
CA GLU A 76 -4.98 14.83 5.53
C GLU A 76 -4.12 15.82 4.75
N LYS A 77 -4.00 17.07 5.23
CA LYS A 77 -3.14 18.08 4.61
C LYS A 77 -1.67 17.66 4.54
N ARG A 78 -1.16 16.98 5.59
CA ARG A 78 0.22 16.47 5.61
C ARG A 78 0.41 15.34 4.61
N ILE A 79 -0.57 14.44 4.50
CA ILE A 79 -0.55 13.34 3.54
C ILE A 79 -0.55 13.91 2.11
N GLU A 80 -1.45 14.85 1.80
CA GLU A 80 -1.47 15.52 0.50
C GLU A 80 -0.14 16.22 0.19
N GLY A 81 0.46 16.89 1.18
CA GLY A 81 1.77 17.54 1.03
C GLY A 81 2.89 16.54 0.72
N VAL A 82 2.89 15.39 1.40
CA VAL A 82 3.85 14.30 1.13
C VAL A 82 3.63 13.71 -0.25
N GLU A 83 2.39 13.42 -0.63
CA GLU A 83 2.04 12.87 -1.93
C GLU A 83 2.48 13.78 -3.07
N ARG A 84 2.19 15.09 -2.99
CA ARG A 84 2.66 16.07 -3.98
C ARG A 84 4.18 16.12 -4.07
N SER A 85 4.87 16.11 -2.93
CA SER A 85 6.34 16.13 -2.92
C SER A 85 6.95 14.87 -3.54
N LEU A 86 6.37 13.71 -3.26
CA LEU A 86 6.79 12.44 -3.85
C LEU A 86 6.54 12.41 -5.34
N ASN A 87 5.35 12.83 -5.80
CA ASN A 87 5.04 12.90 -7.23
C ASN A 87 6.03 13.82 -7.97
N GLN A 88 6.31 15.02 -7.44
CA GLN A 88 7.30 15.92 -8.05
C GLN A 88 8.71 15.30 -8.12
N ARG A 89 9.14 14.57 -7.08
CA ARG A 89 10.43 13.87 -7.07
C ARG A 89 10.45 12.73 -8.09
N ILE A 90 9.36 11.97 -8.18
CA ILE A 90 9.22 10.87 -9.15
C ILE A 90 9.23 11.41 -10.57
N ASP A 91 8.47 12.46 -10.87
CA ASP A 91 8.45 13.12 -12.17
C ASP A 91 9.84 13.65 -12.54
N GLY A 92 10.55 14.25 -11.58
CA GLY A 92 11.93 14.68 -11.76
C GLY A 92 12.88 13.52 -12.10
N LEU A 93 12.76 12.39 -11.39
CA LEU A 93 13.55 11.19 -11.66
C LEU A 93 13.20 10.55 -13.02
N GLN A 94 11.92 10.50 -13.38
CA GLN A 94 11.48 10.01 -14.69
C GLN A 94 12.03 10.87 -15.83
N ASN A 95 11.99 12.20 -15.68
CA ASN A 95 12.55 13.11 -16.66
C ASN A 95 14.06 12.93 -16.81
N LEU A 96 14.80 12.82 -15.70
CA LEU A 96 16.23 12.50 -15.74
C LEU A 96 16.51 11.16 -16.42
N LEU A 97 15.71 10.14 -16.15
CA LEU A 97 15.84 8.83 -16.79
C LEU A 97 15.63 8.93 -18.30
N TYR A 98 14.61 9.66 -18.76
CA TYR A 98 14.40 9.89 -20.19
C TYR A 98 15.55 10.64 -20.84
N ILE A 99 16.10 11.66 -20.18
CA ILE A 99 17.28 12.39 -20.67
C ILE A 99 18.48 11.44 -20.79
N VAL A 100 18.74 10.62 -19.77
CA VAL A 100 19.87 9.68 -19.76
C VAL A 100 19.71 8.61 -20.85
N ILE A 101 18.52 8.00 -20.98
CA ILE A 101 18.24 7.03 -22.03
C ILE A 101 18.39 7.68 -23.41
N GLY A 102 17.84 8.89 -23.59
CA GLY A 102 17.97 9.66 -24.82
C GLY A 102 19.43 9.94 -25.17
N ALA A 103 20.25 10.33 -24.20
CA ALA A 103 21.68 10.58 -24.37
C ALA A 103 22.43 9.30 -24.77
N ILE A 104 22.13 8.16 -24.13
CA ILE A 104 22.75 6.86 -24.47
C ILE A 104 22.38 6.46 -25.91
N ILE A 105 21.11 6.57 -26.29
CA ILE A 105 20.66 6.25 -27.66
C ILE A 105 21.34 7.16 -28.68
N ALA A 106 21.40 8.46 -28.41
CA ALA A 106 22.08 9.43 -29.27
C ALA A 106 23.58 9.12 -29.42
N GLN A 107 24.25 8.73 -28.32
CA GLN A 107 25.65 8.32 -28.34
C GLN A 107 25.87 7.07 -29.19
N ILE A 108 25.01 6.05 -29.05
CA ILE A 108 25.11 4.81 -29.86
C ILE A 108 24.96 5.15 -31.34
N ILE A 109 23.94 5.92 -31.72
CA ILE A 109 23.73 6.33 -33.11
C ILE A 109 24.92 7.16 -33.61
N GLY A 110 25.44 8.07 -32.78
CA GLY A 110 26.61 8.89 -33.11
C GLY A 110 27.86 8.03 -33.38
N VAL A 111 28.15 7.05 -32.51
CA VAL A 111 29.30 6.15 -32.68
C VAL A 111 29.11 5.24 -33.89
N VAL A 112 27.94 4.63 -34.08
CA VAL A 112 27.67 3.77 -35.24
C VAL A 112 27.77 4.57 -36.53
N GLY A 113 27.18 5.77 -36.57
CA GLY A 113 27.28 6.69 -37.72
C GLY A 113 28.73 7.08 -38.00
N PHE A 114 29.51 7.42 -36.98
CA PHE A 114 30.92 7.76 -37.10
C PHE A 114 31.74 6.59 -37.67
N VAL A 115 31.55 5.38 -37.15
CA VAL A 115 32.25 4.17 -37.62
C VAL A 115 31.92 3.85 -39.07
N LEU A 116 30.64 3.98 -39.48
CA LEU A 116 30.24 3.78 -40.87
C LEU A 116 30.84 4.83 -41.81
N TRP A 117 30.97 6.08 -41.35
CA TRP A 117 31.63 7.15 -42.09
C TRP A 117 33.14 6.90 -42.23
N ASP A 118 33.83 6.61 -41.13
CA ASP A 118 35.26 6.29 -41.10
C ASP A 118 35.60 5.10 -42.02
N ARG A 119 34.79 4.04 -41.98
CA ARG A 119 34.95 2.87 -42.85
C ARG A 119 34.83 3.22 -44.34
N ARG A 120 33.93 4.13 -44.73
CA ARG A 120 33.83 4.59 -46.12
C ARG A 120 35.10 5.33 -46.55
N THR A 121 35.63 6.20 -45.69
CA THR A 121 36.82 6.99 -46.00
C THR A 121 38.10 6.14 -46.01
N ALA A 122 38.23 5.18 -45.09
CA ALA A 122 39.43 4.34 -44.98
C ALA A 122 39.49 3.21 -46.04
N LEU A 123 38.35 2.67 -46.47
CA LEU A 123 38.31 1.56 -47.44
C LEU A 123 38.39 2.01 -48.89
N GLU A 124 38.14 3.28 -49.20
CA GLU A 124 38.22 3.81 -50.57
C GLU A 124 39.56 3.49 -51.28
N PRO A 125 40.74 3.75 -50.69
CA PRO A 125 42.01 3.39 -51.33
C PRO A 125 42.23 1.87 -51.43
N ALA A 126 41.71 1.08 -50.49
CA ALA A 126 41.82 -0.38 -50.52
C ALA A 126 40.96 -1.00 -51.63
N ILE A 127 39.74 -0.50 -51.81
CA ILE A 127 38.83 -0.90 -52.89
C ILE A 127 39.44 -0.54 -54.24
N LYS A 128 40.01 0.66 -54.38
CA LYS A 128 40.65 1.09 -55.63
C LYS A 128 41.86 0.22 -55.99
N LYS A 129 42.75 -0.06 -55.03
CA LYS A 129 43.89 -0.96 -55.24
C LYS A 129 43.46 -2.38 -55.62
N ASN A 130 42.43 -2.92 -54.96
CA ASN A 130 41.90 -4.24 -55.33
C ASN A 130 41.35 -4.26 -56.75
N LYS A 131 40.62 -3.21 -57.16
CA LYS A 131 40.10 -3.10 -58.53
C LYS A 131 41.23 -3.00 -59.56
N GLU A 132 42.28 -2.23 -59.27
CA GLU A 132 43.47 -2.15 -60.13
C GLU A 132 44.21 -3.50 -60.23
N LEU A 133 44.32 -4.24 -59.13
CA LEU A 133 44.92 -5.57 -59.11
C LEU A 133 44.10 -6.58 -59.93
N GLU A 134 42.77 -6.55 -59.80
CA GLU A 134 41.85 -7.39 -60.56
C GLU A 134 41.92 -7.08 -62.07
N GLU A 135 42.02 -5.81 -62.46
CA GLU A 135 42.23 -5.41 -63.86
C GLU A 135 43.59 -5.84 -64.41
N ARG A 136 44.64 -5.82 -63.58
CA ARG A 136 45.98 -6.31 -63.96
C ARG A 136 45.97 -7.83 -64.11
N GLN A 137 45.34 -8.55 -63.18
CA GLN A 137 45.16 -10.00 -63.27
C GLN A 137 44.43 -10.37 -64.55
N ASN A 138 43.29 -9.72 -64.86
CA ASN A 138 42.53 -9.97 -66.09
C ASN A 138 43.34 -9.69 -67.37
N ARG A 139 44.20 -8.66 -67.38
CA ARG A 139 45.08 -8.36 -68.52
C ARG A 139 46.16 -9.42 -68.71
N VAL A 140 46.81 -9.82 -67.62
CA VAL A 140 47.82 -10.89 -67.65
C VAL A 140 47.19 -12.20 -68.08
N GLU A 141 46.01 -12.54 -67.56
CA GLU A 141 45.26 -13.73 -67.95
C GLU A 141 44.95 -13.75 -69.46
N LYS A 142 44.52 -12.63 -70.04
CA LYS A 142 44.30 -12.53 -71.50
C LYS A 142 45.58 -12.75 -72.29
N ILE A 143 46.69 -12.13 -71.89
CA ILE A 143 47.99 -12.29 -72.56
C ILE A 143 48.45 -13.75 -72.49
N VAL A 144 48.32 -14.37 -71.32
CA VAL A 144 48.69 -15.78 -71.09
C VAL A 144 47.82 -16.71 -71.95
N LYS A 145 46.52 -16.47 -72.04
CA LYS A 145 45.61 -17.20 -72.94
C LYS A 145 46.00 -17.05 -74.42
N GLU A 146 46.38 -15.85 -74.84
CA GLU A 146 46.78 -15.58 -76.23
C GLU A 146 48.14 -16.20 -76.60
N ILE A 147 49.08 -16.25 -75.66
CA ILE A 147 50.37 -16.95 -75.82
C ILE A 147 50.16 -18.47 -75.83
N ALA A 148 49.28 -19.01 -74.98
CA ALA A 148 48.97 -20.43 -74.93
C ALA A 148 48.45 -20.96 -76.28
N ILE A 149 47.69 -20.17 -77.04
CA ILE A 149 47.22 -20.57 -78.38
C ILE A 149 48.40 -20.73 -79.37
N ARG A 150 49.50 -19.99 -79.18
CA ARG A 150 50.65 -19.98 -80.09
C ARG A 150 51.76 -20.96 -79.70
N ASN A 151 51.78 -21.46 -78.46
CA ASN A 151 52.89 -22.26 -77.95
C ASN A 151 52.40 -23.47 -77.11
N PRO A 152 52.67 -24.72 -77.54
CA PRO A 152 52.08 -25.92 -76.93
C PRO A 152 52.50 -26.20 -75.48
N GLU A 153 53.73 -25.86 -75.06
CA GLU A 153 54.17 -26.02 -73.66
C GLU A 153 53.41 -25.10 -72.70
N VAL A 154 53.10 -23.87 -73.14
CA VAL A 154 52.37 -22.88 -72.32
C VAL A 154 50.88 -23.25 -72.22
N ALA A 155 50.32 -23.89 -73.25
CA ALA A 155 48.94 -24.39 -73.23
C ALA A 155 48.71 -25.47 -72.18
N GLU A 156 49.66 -26.40 -72.03
CA GLU A 156 49.58 -27.49 -71.06
C GLU A 156 49.70 -26.97 -69.61
N ILE A 157 50.56 -25.98 -69.38
CA ILE A 157 50.69 -25.30 -68.08
C ILE A 157 49.41 -24.52 -67.72
N CYS A 158 48.82 -23.80 -68.68
CA CYS A 158 47.56 -23.08 -68.45
C CYS A 158 46.37 -24.01 -68.15
N LYS A 159 46.33 -25.18 -68.79
CA LYS A 159 45.30 -26.21 -68.57
C LYS A 159 45.42 -26.85 -67.19
N ASN A 160 46.65 -27.11 -66.73
CA ASN A 160 46.91 -27.62 -65.37
C ASN A 160 46.60 -26.59 -64.26
N LEU A 161 46.72 -25.30 -64.56
CA LEU A 161 46.39 -24.21 -63.64
C LEU A 161 44.90 -23.80 -63.66
N GLY A 162 44.07 -24.44 -64.50
CA GLY A 162 42.63 -24.15 -64.59
C GLY A 162 42.29 -22.82 -65.27
N LEU A 163 43.23 -22.23 -66.03
CA LEU A 163 43.05 -20.97 -66.75
C LEU A 163 42.47 -21.18 -68.16
N LEU A 164 42.38 -22.42 -68.65
CA LEU A 164 41.87 -22.83 -69.97
C LEU A 164 40.92 -24.02 -69.87
#